data_AF-A0A2K3M1A2-F1
#
_entry.id   AF-A0A2K3M1A2-F1
#
_cell.length_a   1.000
_cell.length_b   1.000
_cell.length_c   1.000
_cell.angle_alpha   90.00
_cell.angle_beta   90.00
_cell.angle_gamma   90.00
#
_symmetry.space_group_name_H-M   'P 1'
#
loop_
_entity.id
_entity.type
_entity.pdbx_description
1 polymer ?
#
loop_
_entity_poly.entity_id
_entity_poly.type
_entity_poly.pdbx_seq_one_letter_code
_entity_poly.pdbx_strand_id
1 'polypeptide(L)'
;MGSKPWLYPAPTYRPIESFWDTDEDAPGPRCAHTLTAVAATKSHGPRLILFGGATAIEGGSSSAPGIRLDGVTNSVHSYDIDTKKWT
;
A
#
# COMPACT_ATOMS: atom_id res chain seq x y z
N MET A 1 -15.93 26.70 -30.74
CA MET A 1 -15.67 25.26 -30.92
C MET A 1 -14.71 24.84 -29.80
N GLY A 2 -15.22 24.26 -28.70
CA GLY A 2 -14.40 23.96 -27.53
C GLY A 2 -13.51 22.75 -27.78
N SER A 3 -12.20 22.88 -27.56
CA SER A 3 -11.25 21.77 -27.62
C SER A 3 -11.66 20.70 -26.61
N LYS A 4 -11.87 19.46 -27.06
CA LYS A 4 -12.10 18.33 -26.15
C LYS A 4 -10.93 18.24 -25.16
N PRO A 5 -11.19 18.08 -23.85
CA PRO A 5 -10.13 17.89 -22.88
C PRO A 5 -9.32 16.65 -23.26
N TRP A 6 -8.00 16.79 -23.24
CA TRP A 6 -7.09 15.68 -23.47
C TRP A 6 -7.30 14.65 -22.36
N LEU A 7 -7.97 13.55 -22.67
CA LEU A 7 -8.13 12.43 -21.75
C LEU A 7 -6.84 11.62 -21.77
N TYR A 8 -6.04 11.72 -20.71
CA TYR A 8 -4.96 10.78 -20.48
C TYR A 8 -5.55 9.46 -19.98
N PRO A 9 -5.38 8.35 -20.70
CA PRO A 9 -5.82 7.05 -20.20
C PRO A 9 -5.08 6.72 -18.91
N ALA A 10 -5.75 6.00 -18.02
CA ALA A 10 -5.10 5.48 -16.83
C ALA A 10 -3.93 4.57 -17.26
N PRO A 11 -2.77 4.64 -16.59
CA PRO A 11 -1.68 3.71 -16.84
C PRO A 11 -2.14 2.26 -16.68
N THR A 12 -1.65 1.38 -17.54
CA THR A 12 -1.85 -0.06 -17.35
C THR A 12 -0.94 -0.53 -16.21
N TYR A 13 -1.54 -1.01 -15.13
CA TYR A 13 -0.80 -1.64 -14.04
C TYR A 13 -0.57 -3.12 -14.35
N ARG A 14 0.59 -3.64 -13.94
CA ARG A 14 0.90 -5.07 -13.98
C ARG A 14 1.22 -5.56 -12.58
N PRO A 15 0.81 -6.78 -12.22
CA PRO A 15 1.23 -7.36 -10.96
C PRO A 15 2.74 -7.57 -10.95
N ILE A 16 3.34 -7.39 -9.78
CA ILE A 16 4.72 -7.75 -9.51
C ILE A 16 4.72 -8.74 -8.34
N GLU A 17 5.57 -9.75 -8.42
CA GLU A 17 5.82 -10.61 -7.26
C GLU A 17 6.63 -9.82 -6.22
N SER A 18 6.30 -10.04 -4.95
CA SER A 18 6.96 -9.42 -3.80
C SER A 18 7.39 -10.49 -2.81
N PHE A 19 8.54 -10.28 -2.18
CA PHE A 19 9.15 -11.22 -1.24
C PHE A 19 9.37 -10.56 0.13
N TRP A 20 9.59 -11.38 1.15
CA TRP A 20 9.95 -10.96 2.51
C TRP A 20 10.71 -12.11 3.19
N ASP A 21 11.55 -11.82 4.19
CA ASP A 21 12.31 -12.87 4.89
C ASP A 21 11.53 -13.44 6.07
N THR A 22 10.81 -12.58 6.78
CA THR A 22 10.05 -12.93 7.98
C THR A 22 8.60 -12.47 7.84
N ASP A 23 7.68 -13.11 8.55
CA ASP A 23 6.25 -12.76 8.49
C ASP A 23 5.99 -11.30 8.93
N GLU A 24 6.84 -10.73 9.79
CA GLU A 24 6.74 -9.34 10.25
C GLU A 24 7.17 -8.32 9.18
N ASP A 25 8.05 -8.70 8.26
CA ASP A 25 8.46 -7.85 7.14
C ASP A 25 7.30 -7.67 6.14
N ALA A 26 6.39 -8.65 6.07
CA ALA A 26 5.24 -8.60 5.18
C ALA A 26 4.22 -7.56 5.66
N PRO A 27 3.79 -6.61 4.81
CA PRO A 27 2.73 -5.69 5.20
C PRO A 27 1.38 -6.42 5.36
N GLY A 28 1.16 -7.57 4.73
CA GLY A 28 -0.11 -8.30 4.87
C GLY A 28 -1.36 -7.51 4.41
N PRO A 29 -2.57 -8.10 4.55
CA PRO A 29 -3.82 -7.45 4.18
C PRO A 29 -4.12 -6.24 5.08
N ARG A 30 -4.34 -5.08 4.48
CA ARG A 30 -4.74 -3.87 5.22
C ARG A 30 -5.43 -2.83 4.34
N CYS A 31 -6.25 -1.99 4.97
CA CYS A 31 -6.91 -0.84 4.34
C CYS A 31 -6.50 0.47 5.02
N ALA A 32 -6.90 1.60 4.45
CA ALA A 32 -6.61 2.94 4.97
C ALA A 32 -5.11 3.23 5.24
N HIS A 33 -4.22 2.51 4.56
CA HIS A 33 -2.78 2.71 4.63
C HIS A 33 -2.33 3.81 3.66
N THR A 34 -1.14 4.36 3.88
CA THR A 34 -0.51 5.31 2.93
C THR A 34 0.68 4.65 2.25
N LEU A 35 0.79 4.79 0.93
CA LEU A 35 1.97 4.40 0.15
C LEU A 35 2.66 5.65 -0.40
N THR A 36 3.95 5.81 -0.11
CA THR A 36 4.76 6.94 -0.58
C THR A 36 5.92 6.44 -1.42
N ALA A 37 5.99 6.88 -2.68
CA ALA A 37 7.14 6.61 -3.54
C ALA A 37 8.31 7.51 -3.15
N VAL A 38 9.48 6.91 -2.91
CA VAL A 38 10.71 7.60 -2.54
C VAL A 38 11.75 7.35 -3.63
N ALA A 39 12.29 8.43 -4.19
CA ALA A 39 13.35 8.35 -5.19
C ALA A 39 14.62 7.73 -4.60
N ALA A 40 15.45 7.15 -5.47
CA ALA A 40 16.75 6.61 -5.07
C ALA A 40 17.63 7.69 -4.43
N THR A 41 18.42 7.28 -3.45
CA THR A 41 19.39 8.10 -2.74
C THR A 41 20.80 7.52 -2.92
N LYS A 42 21.82 8.14 -2.33
CA LYS A 42 23.20 7.62 -2.40
C LYS A 42 23.37 6.26 -1.70
N SER A 43 22.52 5.94 -0.72
CA SER A 43 22.65 4.72 0.10
C SER A 43 21.53 3.70 -0.14
N HIS A 44 20.49 4.06 -0.88
CA HIS A 44 19.34 3.18 -1.11
C HIS A 44 18.75 3.39 -2.51
N GLY A 45 18.30 2.30 -3.13
CA GLY A 45 17.56 2.33 -4.39
C GLY A 45 16.19 3.02 -4.27
N PRO A 46 15.40 3.03 -5.35
CA PRO A 46 14.04 3.55 -5.32
C PRO A 46 13.14 2.63 -4.50
N ARG A 47 12.24 3.22 -3.68
CA ARG A 47 11.46 2.48 -2.69
C ARG A 47 10.01 2.94 -2.63
N LEU A 48 9.14 2.06 -2.14
CA LEU A 48 7.79 2.41 -1.74
C LEU A 48 7.65 2.20 -0.23
N ILE A 49 7.25 3.25 0.49
CA ILE A 49 7.09 3.18 1.94
C ILE A 49 5.61 3.08 2.28
N LEU A 50 5.22 2.04 3.01
CA LEU A 50 3.89 1.83 3.54
C LEU A 50 3.83 2.32 4.98
N PHE A 51 2.85 3.16 5.29
CA PHE A 51 2.59 3.65 6.65
C PHE A 51 1.21 3.19 7.13
N GLY A 52 1.21 2.51 8.28
CA GLY A 52 0.05 2.21 9.09
C GLY A 52 -1.09 1.48 8.35
N GLY A 53 -2.31 1.89 8.66
CA GLY A 53 -3.56 1.31 8.17
C GLY A 53 -4.28 0.48 9.24
N ALA A 54 -5.30 -0.24 8.82
CA ALA A 54 -6.04 -1.21 9.64
C ALA A 54 -5.97 -2.59 9.00
N THR A 55 -5.60 -3.60 9.79
CA THR A 55 -5.39 -4.98 9.33
C THR A 55 -6.62 -5.87 9.48
N ALA A 56 -7.60 -5.44 10.25
CA ALA A 56 -8.84 -6.16 10.45
C ALA A 56 -10.05 -5.24 10.24
N ILE A 57 -11.17 -5.87 9.91
CA ILE A 57 -12.48 -5.23 9.91
C ILE A 57 -13.31 -6.02 10.91
N GLU A 58 -13.67 -5.39 12.02
CA GLU A 58 -14.63 -5.98 12.94
C GLU A 58 -16.01 -5.90 12.27
N GLY A 59 -16.58 -7.07 11.98
CA GLY A 59 -17.84 -7.19 11.27
C GLY A 59 -18.93 -6.43 12.03
N GLY A 60 -19.58 -5.48 11.35
CA GLY A 60 -20.78 -4.85 11.85
C GLY A 60 -21.77 -5.95 12.26
N SER A 61 -22.14 -5.97 13.54
CA SER A 61 -23.22 -6.83 13.99
C SER A 61 -24.43 -6.61 13.07
N SER A 62 -25.17 -7.66 12.76
CA SER A 62 -26.40 -7.59 11.93
C SER A 62 -27.43 -6.58 12.44
N SER A 63 -27.23 -6.03 13.64
CA SER A 63 -28.03 -5.01 14.32
C SER A 63 -27.58 -3.55 14.12
N ALA A 64 -26.39 -3.26 13.54
CA ALA A 64 -25.92 -1.89 13.35
C ALA A 64 -25.19 -1.71 12.00
N PRO A 65 -25.67 -0.83 11.10
CA PRO A 65 -24.98 -0.55 9.85
C PRO A 65 -23.65 0.18 10.14
N GLY A 66 -22.53 -0.43 9.75
CA GLY A 66 -21.22 0.22 9.81
C GLY A 66 -20.05 -0.75 9.63
N ILE A 67 -18.99 -0.29 8.96
CA ILE A 67 -17.67 -0.94 8.93
C ILE A 67 -16.89 -0.38 10.12
N ARG A 68 -16.42 -1.25 11.03
CA ARG A 68 -15.49 -0.86 12.10
C ARG A 68 -14.11 -1.39 11.74
N LEU A 69 -13.14 -0.49 11.69
CA LEU A 69 -11.75 -0.86 11.48
C LEU A 69 -11.16 -1.33 12.81
N ASP A 70 -10.46 -2.46 12.78
CA ASP A 70 -9.71 -3.01 13.91
C ASP A 70 -8.27 -3.32 13.45
N GLY A 71 -7.37 -3.58 14.40
CA GLY A 71 -5.95 -3.77 14.09
C GLY A 71 -5.32 -2.52 13.47
N VAL A 72 -5.72 -1.34 13.96
CA VAL A 72 -5.07 -0.08 13.58
C VAL A 72 -3.61 -0.14 13.99
N THR A 73 -2.72 0.12 13.04
CA THR A 73 -1.28 0.01 13.23
C THR A 73 -0.56 1.28 12.81
N ASN A 74 0.58 1.53 13.45
CA ASN A 74 1.56 2.55 13.08
C ASN A 74 2.81 1.92 12.46
N SER A 75 2.74 0.66 12.00
CA SER A 75 3.88 -0.02 11.38
C SER A 75 4.33 0.70 10.11
N VAL A 76 5.63 0.60 9.82
CA VAL A 76 6.24 1.13 8.61
C VAL A 76 6.94 -0.02 7.90
N HIS A 77 6.57 -0.24 6.65
CA HIS A 77 7.23 -1.23 5.79
C HIS A 77 7.84 -0.51 4.58
N SER A 78 8.99 -0.98 4.13
CA SER A 78 9.71 -0.47 2.98
C SER A 78 9.81 -1.56 1.91
N TYR A 79 9.25 -1.30 0.74
CA TYR A 79 9.46 -2.12 -0.45
C TYR A 79 10.62 -1.56 -1.26
N ASP A 80 11.67 -2.37 -1.41
CA ASP A 80 12.77 -2.09 -2.31
C ASP A 80 12.42 -2.58 -3.72
N ILE A 81 12.40 -1.65 -4.69
CA ILE A 81 11.93 -1.93 -6.06
C ILE A 81 12.90 -2.84 -6.82
N ASP A 82 14.21 -2.73 -6.53
CA ASP A 82 15.25 -3.46 -7.26
C ASP A 82 15.28 -4.93 -6.83
N THR A 83 15.14 -5.18 -5.53
CA THR A 83 15.12 -6.53 -4.93
C THR A 83 13.71 -7.11 -4.84
N LYS A 84 12.67 -6.29 -5.07
CA LYS A 84 11.25 -6.65 -4.95
C LYS A 84 10.86 -7.17 -3.57
N LYS A 85 11.49 -6.63 -2.53
CA LYS A 85 11.39 -7.17 -1.17
C LYS A 85 10.82 -6.15 -0.20
N TRP A 86 9.95 -6.62 0.68
CA TRP A 86 9.47 -5.91 1.86
C TRP A 86 10.38 -6.18 3.05
N THR A 87 10.54 -5.13 3.87
CA THR A 87 11.20 -5.10 5.19
C THR A 87 10.47 -4.12 6.06
#